data_AF-A0A9E3DGR3-F1
#
_entry.id   AF-A0A9E3DGR3-F1
#
_cell.length_a   1.000
_cell.length_b   1.000
_cell.length_c   1.000
_cell.angle_alpha   90.00
_cell.angle_beta   90.00
_cell.angle_gamma   90.00
#
_symmetry.space_group_name_H-M   'P 1'
#
loop_
_entity.id
_entity.type
_entity.pdbx_description
1 polymer ?
#
loop_
_entity_poly.entity_id
_entity_poly.type
_entity_poly.pdbx_seq_one_letter_code
_entity_poly.pdbx_strand_id
1 'polypeptide(L)' 'TKWVSGWKRNGWMTKEKSPVINQDLWQELDTQNAKHDTTWSWTKGHASHADNNRCDELATAAARSQTSSR' A
#
# COMPACT_ATOMS: atom_id res chain seq x y z
N THR A 1 -4.92 7.65 -6.15
CA THR A 1 -4.75 6.75 -7.32
C THR A 1 -4.07 7.38 -8.54
N LYS A 2 -3.47 8.58 -8.45
CA LYS A 2 -2.91 9.28 -9.63
C LYS A 2 -1.84 8.48 -10.40
N TRP A 3 -1.08 7.62 -9.72
CA TRP A 3 0.01 6.86 -10.34
C TRP A 3 -0.40 5.49 -10.86
N VAL A 4 -1.26 4.76 -10.13
CA VAL A 4 -1.67 3.39 -10.49
C VAL A 4 -2.27 3.33 -11.89
N SER A 5 -3.17 4.25 -12.25
CA SER A 5 -3.75 4.30 -13.60
C SER A 5 -2.68 4.54 -14.68
N GLY A 6 -1.67 5.36 -14.39
CA GLY A 6 -0.54 5.62 -15.29
C GLY A 6 0.38 4.41 -15.43
N TRP A 7 0.69 3.73 -14.33
CA TRP A 7 1.48 2.50 -14.32
C TRP A 7 0.78 1.37 -15.07
N LYS A 8 -0.52 1.15 -14.84
CA LYS A 8 -1.31 0.16 -15.59
C LYS A 8 -1.27 0.41 -17.09
N ARG A 9 -1.45 1.67 -17.53
CA ARG A 9 -1.36 2.05 -18.94
C ARG A 9 0.02 1.78 -19.54
N ASN A 10 1.07 1.97 -18.75
CA ASN A 10 2.46 1.73 -19.17
C ASN A 10 2.94 0.29 -18.87
N GLY A 11 2.03 -0.65 -18.60
CA GLY A 11 2.40 -2.05 -18.35
C GLY A 11 3.22 -2.28 -17.08
N TRP A 12 3.04 -1.45 -16.05
CA TRP A 12 3.77 -1.47 -14.78
C TRP A 12 5.27 -1.16 -14.89
N MET A 13 5.63 -0.34 -15.89
CA MET A 13 7.00 0.09 -16.13
C MET A 13 7.21 1.57 -15.81
N THR A 14 8.41 1.91 -15.31
CA THR A 14 8.89 3.28 -15.16
C THR A 14 9.33 3.86 -16.51
N LYS A 15 9.68 5.16 -16.54
CA LYS A 15 10.16 5.82 -17.76
C LYS A 15 11.47 5.22 -18.26
N GLU A 16 12.27 4.69 -17.34
CA GLU A 16 13.54 4.04 -17.56
C GLU A 16 13.37 2.59 -18.07
N LYS A 17 12.13 2.14 -18.32
CA LYS A 17 11.78 0.77 -18.73
C LYS A 17 12.17 -0.30 -17.71
N SER A 18 12.18 0.07 -16.44
CA SER A 18 12.30 -0.88 -15.33
C SER A 18 10.92 -1.14 -14.73
N PRO A 19 10.69 -2.31 -14.11
CA PRO A 19 9.51 -2.55 -13.27
C PRO A 19 9.33 -1.44 -12.22
N VAL A 20 8.09 -1.08 -11.92
CA VAL A 20 7.79 -0.18 -10.79
C VAL A 20 8.22 -0.86 -9.49
N ILE A 21 8.81 -0.11 -8.57
CA ILE A 21 9.19 -0.64 -7.26
C ILE A 21 7.96 -1.18 -6.52
N ASN A 22 8.08 -2.38 -5.94
CA ASN A 22 6.99 -3.10 -5.28
C ASN A 22 5.77 -3.35 -6.20
N GLN A 23 6.02 -3.59 -7.49
CA GLN A 23 4.98 -3.84 -8.49
C GLN A 23 3.99 -4.92 -8.05
N ASP A 24 4.49 -6.00 -7.46
CA ASP A 24 3.70 -7.13 -6.95
C ASP A 24 2.66 -6.66 -5.92
N LEU A 25 3.08 -5.87 -4.92
CA LEU A 25 2.17 -5.34 -3.90
C LEU A 25 1.13 -4.38 -4.50
N TRP A 26 1.53 -3.56 -5.45
CA TRP A 26 0.60 -2.63 -6.12
C TRP A 26 -0.42 -3.35 -7.00
N GLN A 27 -0.03 -4.42 -7.69
CA GLN A 27 -0.94 -5.23 -8.50
C GLN A 27 -1.96 -5.96 -7.63
N GLU A 28 -1.52 -6.51 -6.50
CA GLU A 28 -2.43 -7.13 -5.53
C GLU A 28 -3.40 -6.09 -4.97
N LEU A 29 -2.91 -4.91 -4.56
CA LEU A 29 -3.75 -3.84 -4.06
C LEU A 29 -4.77 -3.36 -5.10
N ASP A 30 -4.36 -3.16 -6.36
CA ASP A 30 -5.26 -2.77 -7.45
C ASP A 30 -6.34 -3.82 -7.70
N THR A 31 -5.98 -5.11 -7.61
CA THR A 31 -6.93 -6.23 -7.73
C THR A 31 -7.98 -6.19 -6.62
N GLN A 32 -7.58 -5.98 -5.36
CA GLN A 32 -8.53 -5.90 -4.24
C GLN A 32 -9.37 -4.63 -4.30
N ASN A 33 -8.76 -3.49 -4.65
CA ASN A 33 -9.47 -2.22 -4.80
C ASN A 33 -10.47 -2.25 -5.96
N ALA A 34 -10.27 -3.06 -6.99
CA ALA A 34 -11.24 -3.25 -8.08
C ALA A 34 -12.45 -4.10 -7.67
N LYS A 35 -12.32 -4.93 -6.62
CA LYS A 35 -13.41 -5.79 -6.12
C LYS A 35 -14.38 -5.06 -5.19
N HIS A 36 -13.93 -3.99 -4.54
CA HIS A 36 -14.69 -3.29 -3.49
C HIS A 36 -14.84 -1.81 -3.82
N ASP A 37 -16.00 -1.24 -3.47
CA ASP A 37 -16.20 0.22 -3.53
C ASP A 37 -15.44 0.90 -2.38
N THR A 38 -14.18 1.22 -2.63
CA THR A 38 -13.24 1.68 -1.60
C THR A 38 -13.13 3.20 -1.58
N THR A 39 -13.44 3.82 -0.44
CA THR A 39 -13.19 5.24 -0.20
C THR A 39 -11.89 5.43 0.57
N TRP A 40 -10.96 6.19 -0.01
CA TRP A 40 -9.67 6.47 0.59
C TRP A 40 -9.72 7.77 1.42
N SER A 41 -9.45 7.68 2.71
CA SER A 41 -9.32 8.83 3.60
C SER A 41 -7.87 8.96 4.08
N TRP A 42 -7.27 10.14 3.87
CA TRP A 42 -5.91 10.44 4.31
C TRP A 42 -5.96 11.13 5.66
N THR A 43 -5.52 10.44 6.71
CA THR A 43 -5.42 11.00 8.06
C THR A 43 -4.07 11.66 8.26
N LYS A 44 -4.02 12.82 8.93
CA LYS A 44 -2.75 13.43 9.35
C LYS A 44 -2.10 12.54 10.41
N GLY A 45 -0.78 12.35 10.32
CA GLY A 45 -0.02 11.58 11.31
C GLY A 45 -0.18 12.14 12.73
N HIS A 46 -0.34 11.24 13.70
CA HIS A 46 -0.64 11.50 15.12
C HIS A 46 -1.98 12.21 15.42
N ALA A 47 -3.00 12.07 14.57
CA ALA A 47 -4.34 12.61 14.82
C ALA A 47 -5.38 11.51 15.12
N SER A 48 -5.64 11.32 16.42
CA SER A 48 -6.93 10.97 17.07
C SER A 48 -7.81 9.81 16.58
N HIS A 49 -7.45 9.07 15.54
CA HIS A 49 -8.20 7.87 15.13
C HIS A 49 -7.67 6.65 15.88
N ALA A 50 -8.45 6.19 16.87
CA ALA A 50 -8.13 5.04 17.71
C ALA A 50 -7.76 3.79 16.89
N ASP A 51 -8.45 3.55 15.78
CA ASP A 51 -8.16 2.42 14.90
C ASP A 51 -6.81 2.53 14.19
N ASN A 52 -6.42 3.74 13.75
CA ASN A 52 -5.12 3.94 13.13
C ASN A 52 -3.98 3.76 14.14
N ASN A 53 -4.17 4.24 15.37
CA ASN A 53 -3.21 4.03 16.46
C ASN A 53 -3.08 2.53 16.79
N ARG A 54 -4.20 1.80 16.82
CA ARG A 54 -4.18 0.34 17.00
C ARG A 54 -3.44 -0.37 15.87
N CYS A 55 -3.64 0.03 14.62
CA CYS A 55 -2.89 -0.50 13.49
C CYS A 55 -1.38 -0.24 13.63
N ASP A 56 -0.98 0.95 14.09
CA ASP A 56 0.42 1.31 14.33
C ASP A 56 1.06 0.46 15.44
N GLU A 57 0.35 0.26 16.55
CA GLU A 57 0.79 -0.62 17.65
C GLU A 57 0.97 -2.06 17.17
N LEU A 58 0.01 -2.59 16.42
CA LEU A 58 0.06 -3.95 15.87
C LEU A 58 1.20 -4.12 14.87
N ALA A 59 1.38 -3.15 13.95
CA ALA A 59 2.47 -3.17 12.98
C ALA A 59 3.84 -3.12 13.69
N THR A 60 3.98 -2.27 14.72
CA THR A 60 5.20 -2.15 15.53
C THR A 60 5.49 -3.44 16.31
N ALA A 61 4.48 -4.02 16.94
CA ALA A 61 4.63 -5.29 17.66
C ALA A 61 5.03 -6.43 16.72
N ALA A 62 4.38 -6.53 15.56
CA ALA A 62 4.71 -7.51 14.53
C ALA A 62 6.16 -7.37 14.08
N ALA A 63 6.60 -6.15 13.72
CA ALA A 63 7.98 -5.87 13.31
C ALA A 63 9.01 -6.25 14.38
N ARG A 64 8.72 -5.99 15.66
CA ARG A 64 9.60 -6.37 16.79
C ARG A 64 9.67 -7.88 17.03
N SER A 65 8.56 -8.58 16.79
CA SER A 65 8.47 -10.04 16.97
C SER A 65 8.96 -10.82 15.75
N GLN A 66 9.15 -10.16 14.61
CA GLN A 66 9.47 -10.80 13.34
C GLN A 66 10.85 -11.45 13.42
N THR A 67 10.86 -12.78 13.54
CA THR A 67 12.10 -13.54 13.79
C THR A 67 12.84 -13.91 12.51
N SER A 68 12.22 -13.71 11.34
CA SER A 68 12.87 -13.75 10.02
C SER A 68 11.98 -13.07 8.98
N SER A 69 12.58 -12.27 8.08
CA SER A 69 11.96 -11.95 6.80
C SER A 69 12.09 -13.17 5.90
N ARG A 70 10.98 -13.57 5.29
CA ARG A 70 10.97 -14.61 4.26
C ARG A 70 11.57 -14.06 2.96
#